data_AF-A0A9D8EPJ3-F1
#
_entry.id   AF-A0A9D8EPJ3-F1
#
_cell.length_a   1.000
_cell.length_b   1.000
_cell.length_c   1.000
_cell.angle_alpha   90.00
_cell.angle_beta   90.00
_cell.angle_gamma   90.00
#
_symmetry.space_group_name_H-M   'P 1'
#
loop_
_entity.id
_entity.type
_entity.pdbx_description
1 polymer ?
#
loop_
_entity_poly.entity_id
_entity_poly.type
_entity_poly.pdbx_seq_one_letter_code
_entity_poly.pdbx_strand_id
1 'polypeptide(L)'
;KLTAKAIGSELGILNPGDRIIDEEEFTSYTKEKLTSDIEQIKVFARVSPEHKVEIVDALKANDHIVAMTGDGINDAPSLKKADIGLAMGITGTDVSKEASDMILTDDNFATIVQAIKEGRVIYDNLKKFILFLLSCNISEVLLMFISIVFGSFIFRLIGVDPLLAYLPLLPVQILWMNLITDGLPALALGVNPAEPDIMERKATKRRERILSKNRLWQIIWQGLMLTLGALFMYFIGPKLFSTHSLAHDTDIFHTCVFTTLVITQLFHSLNFRFEDRGIFAKGIFANKFLNISIILSILLQLAIIYVPFLQKIFSTASINLNHWLFILISSIIPVILINALNEIRYFKKRKKYRKI
;
A
#
# COMPACT_ATOMS: atom_id res chain seq x y z
N LYS A 1 40.97 -16.85 12.47
CA LYS A 1 40.12 -17.98 12.04
C LYS A 1 39.49 -18.75 13.20
N LEU A 2 40.27 -19.29 14.16
CA LEU A 2 39.75 -20.11 15.28
C LEU A 2 38.68 -19.41 16.13
N THR A 3 38.93 -18.19 16.59
CA THR A 3 37.96 -17.42 17.40
C THR A 3 36.67 -17.14 16.63
N ALA A 4 36.77 -16.72 15.36
CA ALA A 4 35.61 -16.46 14.51
C ALA A 4 34.78 -17.73 14.27
N LYS A 5 35.43 -18.89 14.12
CA LYS A 5 34.76 -20.19 14.02
C LYS A 5 34.02 -20.54 15.31
N ALA A 6 34.67 -20.39 16.47
CA ALA A 6 34.07 -20.70 17.76
C ALA A 6 32.83 -19.85 18.02
N ILE A 7 32.96 -18.52 17.91
CA ILE A 7 31.85 -17.57 18.12
C ILE A 7 30.73 -17.80 17.10
N GLY A 8 31.05 -17.96 15.82
CA GLY A 8 30.03 -18.18 14.80
C GLY A 8 29.27 -19.51 14.97
N SER A 9 29.90 -20.53 15.56
CA SER A 9 29.23 -21.79 15.89
C SER A 9 28.34 -21.64 17.13
N GLU A 10 28.81 -20.95 18.17
CA GLU A 10 28.06 -20.68 19.41
C GLU A 10 26.79 -19.85 19.14
N LEU A 11 26.88 -18.87 18.22
CA LEU A 11 25.76 -18.02 17.81
C LEU A 11 24.83 -18.67 16.76
N GLY A 12 25.14 -19.89 16.30
CA GLY A 12 24.35 -20.59 15.28
C GLY A 12 24.43 -19.98 13.87
N ILE A 13 25.45 -19.15 13.60
CA ILE A 13 25.72 -18.58 12.28
C ILE A 13 26.37 -19.63 11.35
N LEU A 14 27.19 -20.51 11.93
CA LEU A 14 27.90 -21.59 11.23
C LEU A 14 27.22 -22.94 11.48
N ASN A 15 26.76 -23.58 10.41
CA ASN A 15 26.27 -24.95 10.40
C ASN A 15 27.34 -25.94 9.90
N PRO A 16 27.19 -27.25 10.17
CA PRO A 16 28.07 -28.27 9.60
C PRO A 16 28.08 -28.21 8.07
N GLY A 17 29.25 -27.93 7.48
CA GLY A 17 29.43 -27.81 6.03
C GLY A 17 29.58 -26.37 5.52
N ASP A 18 29.30 -25.36 6.33
CA ASP A 18 29.53 -23.96 5.97
C ASP A 18 31.03 -23.63 5.92
N ARG A 19 31.41 -22.77 4.95
CA ARG A 19 32.81 -22.37 4.73
C ARG A 19 33.17 -21.15 5.56
N ILE A 20 34.43 -21.13 6.00
CA ILE A 20 35.08 -20.02 6.70
C ILE A 20 36.36 -19.70 5.97
N ILE A 21 36.53 -18.45 5.57
CA ILE A 21 37.76 -17.99 4.94
C ILE A 21 38.44 -16.93 5.79
N ASP A 22 39.76 -16.86 5.72
CA ASP A 22 40.57 -15.80 6.28
C ASP A 22 41.21 -14.95 5.18
N GLU A 23 41.98 -13.93 5.56
CA GLU A 23 42.57 -12.96 4.64
C GLU A 23 43.43 -13.59 3.53
N GLU A 24 44.26 -14.57 3.88
CA GLU A 24 45.15 -15.25 2.94
C GLU A 24 44.34 -16.03 1.90
N GLU A 25 43.32 -16.77 2.35
CA GLU A 25 42.41 -17.46 1.44
C GLU A 25 41.61 -16.46 0.60
N PHE A 26 41.16 -15.35 1.17
CA PHE A 26 40.39 -14.30 0.49
C PHE A 26 41.18 -13.68 -0.66
N THR A 27 42.46 -13.39 -0.45
CA THR A 27 43.34 -12.76 -1.45
C THR A 27 43.52 -13.63 -2.70
N SER A 28 43.27 -14.95 -2.59
CA SER A 28 43.31 -15.88 -3.73
C SER A 28 42.03 -15.90 -4.56
N TYR A 29 40.94 -15.25 -4.12
CA TYR A 29 39.68 -15.18 -4.87
C TYR A 29 39.74 -14.09 -5.93
N THR A 30 39.30 -14.43 -7.13
CA THR A 30 38.84 -13.42 -8.09
C THR A 30 37.43 -12.97 -7.74
N LYS A 31 37.02 -11.78 -8.20
CA LYS A 31 35.67 -11.25 -7.93
C LYS A 31 34.56 -12.18 -8.42
N GLU A 32 34.75 -12.83 -9.56
CA GLU A 32 33.79 -13.78 -10.13
C GLU A 32 33.65 -15.03 -9.26
N LYS A 33 34.78 -15.56 -8.77
CA LYS A 33 34.79 -16.73 -7.89
C LYS A 33 34.23 -16.41 -6.51
N LEU A 34 34.52 -15.21 -5.98
CA LEU A 34 33.94 -14.75 -4.73
C LEU A 34 32.42 -14.67 -4.87
N THR A 35 31.92 -14.10 -5.97
CA THR A 35 30.49 -13.99 -6.24
C THR A 35 29.80 -15.36 -6.37
N SER A 36 30.43 -16.35 -7.01
CA SER A 36 29.86 -17.70 -7.10
C SER A 36 29.81 -18.42 -5.75
N ASP A 37 30.81 -18.21 -4.91
CA ASP A 37 30.99 -18.98 -3.67
C ASP A 37 30.40 -18.26 -2.45
N ILE A 38 30.00 -16.98 -2.58
CA ILE A 38 29.59 -16.11 -1.47
C ILE A 38 28.47 -16.70 -0.60
N GLU A 39 27.56 -17.49 -1.17
CA GLU A 39 26.45 -18.08 -0.42
C GLU A 39 26.89 -19.22 0.50
N GLN A 40 28.00 -19.88 0.18
CA GLN A 40 28.57 -21.00 0.94
C GLN A 40 29.49 -20.51 2.07
N ILE A 41 29.97 -19.27 1.99
CA ILE A 41 30.89 -18.68 2.96
C ILE A 41 30.08 -17.88 3.98
N LYS A 42 30.07 -18.33 5.24
CA LYS A 42 29.30 -17.68 6.31
C LYS A 42 30.12 -16.74 7.19
N VAL A 43 31.42 -17.01 7.31
CA VAL A 43 32.30 -16.24 8.19
C VAL A 43 33.59 -15.89 7.45
N PHE A 44 33.90 -14.60 7.47
CA PHE A 44 35.15 -14.05 6.97
C PHE A 44 35.96 -13.55 8.18
N ALA A 45 37.18 -14.06 8.36
CA ALA A 45 38.02 -13.73 9.50
C ALA A 45 39.22 -12.88 9.09
N ARG A 46 39.60 -11.90 9.92
CA ARG A 46 40.74 -10.98 9.66
C ARG A 46 40.61 -10.29 8.29
N VAL A 47 39.46 -9.67 8.02
CA VAL A 47 39.23 -8.97 6.75
C VAL A 47 39.73 -7.54 6.80
N SER A 48 40.35 -7.08 5.72
CA SER A 48 40.69 -5.68 5.50
C SER A 48 39.43 -4.85 5.19
N PRO A 49 39.51 -3.50 5.29
CA PRO A 49 38.42 -2.62 4.86
C PRO A 49 37.98 -2.87 3.41
N GLU A 50 38.92 -3.11 2.50
CA GLU A 50 38.66 -3.38 1.09
C GLU A 50 37.90 -4.68 0.91
N HIS A 51 38.28 -5.74 1.63
CA HIS A 51 37.59 -7.03 1.58
C HIS A 51 36.13 -6.91 2.03
N LYS A 52 35.82 -6.07 3.02
CA LYS A 52 34.41 -5.82 3.43
C LYS A 52 33.58 -5.24 2.30
N VAL A 53 34.14 -4.31 1.52
CA VAL A 53 33.47 -3.73 0.34
C VAL A 53 33.26 -4.79 -0.74
N GLU A 54 34.26 -5.64 -1.00
CA GLU A 54 34.15 -6.72 -1.98
C GLU A 54 33.10 -7.78 -1.61
N ILE A 55 32.97 -8.11 -0.32
CA ILE A 55 31.92 -8.99 0.19
C ILE A 55 30.53 -8.38 -0.08
N VAL A 56 30.35 -7.09 0.20
CA VAL A 56 29.09 -6.38 -0.08
C VAL A 56 28.78 -6.39 -1.57
N ASP A 57 29.77 -6.14 -2.43
CA ASP A 57 29.60 -6.18 -3.88
C ASP A 57 29.23 -7.58 -4.39
N ALA A 58 29.87 -8.63 -3.90
CA ALA A 58 29.57 -10.01 -4.25
C ALA A 58 28.14 -10.43 -3.84
N LEU A 59 27.70 -10.06 -2.63
CA LEU A 59 26.32 -10.32 -2.17
C LEU A 59 25.31 -9.56 -3.03
N LYS A 60 25.56 -8.28 -3.35
CA LYS A 60 24.68 -7.47 -4.20
C LYS A 60 24.64 -7.97 -5.65
N ALA A 61 25.74 -8.52 -6.16
CA ALA A 61 25.80 -9.14 -7.48
C ALA A 61 24.88 -10.38 -7.58
N ASN A 62 24.66 -11.08 -6.47
CA ASN A 62 23.70 -12.18 -6.36
C ASN A 62 22.25 -11.73 -6.04
N ASP A 63 21.90 -10.47 -6.32
CA ASP A 63 20.55 -9.89 -6.15
C ASP A 63 20.04 -9.86 -4.69
N HIS A 64 20.94 -10.00 -3.71
CA HIS A 64 20.62 -9.81 -2.29
C HIS A 64 20.48 -8.32 -1.95
N ILE A 65 19.65 -8.02 -0.95
CA ILE A 65 19.62 -6.72 -0.28
C ILE A 65 20.52 -6.84 0.94
N VAL A 66 21.59 -6.04 0.98
CA VAL A 66 22.67 -6.20 1.97
C VAL A 66 22.59 -5.10 3.01
N ALA A 67 22.47 -5.51 4.28
CA ALA A 67 22.70 -4.63 5.42
C ALA A 67 24.10 -4.91 5.99
N MET A 68 24.89 -3.87 6.22
CA MET A 68 26.22 -3.96 6.84
C MET A 68 26.19 -3.27 8.19
N THR A 69 26.82 -3.85 9.21
CA THR A 69 26.95 -3.25 10.54
C THR A 69 28.42 -3.01 10.86
N GLY A 70 28.74 -1.87 11.47
CA GLY A 70 30.11 -1.52 11.83
C GLY A 70 30.17 -0.40 12.86
N ASP A 71 31.31 -0.28 13.51
CA ASP A 71 31.59 0.66 14.60
C ASP A 71 32.88 1.46 14.34
N GLY A 72 33.78 0.94 13.51
CA GLY A 72 35.06 1.55 13.19
C GLY A 72 35.04 2.47 11.97
N ILE A 73 36.05 3.35 11.89
CA ILE A 73 36.36 4.15 10.69
C ILE A 73 36.58 3.23 9.48
N ASN A 74 37.17 2.06 9.72
CA ASN A 74 37.42 1.01 8.73
C ASN A 74 36.15 0.42 8.11
N ASP A 75 34.99 0.57 8.76
CA ASP A 75 33.71 0.07 8.25
C ASP A 75 33.02 1.07 7.32
N ALA A 76 33.37 2.36 7.41
CA ALA A 76 32.70 3.45 6.68
C ALA A 76 32.56 3.18 5.17
N PRO A 77 33.58 2.68 4.44
CA PRO A 77 33.42 2.37 3.02
C PRO A 77 32.37 1.29 2.75
N SER A 78 32.33 0.24 3.58
CA SER A 78 31.40 -0.89 3.43
C SER A 78 29.98 -0.56 3.90
N LEU A 79 29.84 0.24 4.97
CA LEU A 79 28.57 0.82 5.42
C LEU A 79 27.93 1.63 4.30
N LYS A 80 28.71 2.52 3.65
CA LYS A 80 28.20 3.36 2.56
C LYS A 80 27.84 2.57 1.30
N LYS A 81 28.51 1.43 1.08
CA LYS A 81 28.32 0.58 -0.09
C LYS A 81 27.10 -0.35 0.02
N ALA A 82 26.76 -0.73 1.25
CA ALA A 82 25.60 -1.58 1.55
C ALA A 82 24.30 -0.92 1.06
N ASP A 83 23.23 -1.71 0.96
CA ASP A 83 21.91 -1.13 0.70
C ASP A 83 21.35 -0.42 1.95
N ILE A 84 21.78 -0.86 3.14
CA ILE A 84 21.52 -0.22 4.43
C ILE A 84 22.78 -0.34 5.31
N GLY A 85 23.43 0.78 5.63
CA GLY A 85 24.51 0.84 6.62
C GLY A 85 23.98 1.03 8.04
N LEU A 86 24.47 0.25 9.01
CA LEU A 86 24.10 0.28 10.43
C LEU A 86 25.32 0.62 11.29
N ALA A 87 25.29 1.74 12.00
CA ALA A 87 26.35 2.11 12.94
C ALA A 87 25.94 1.85 14.39
N MET A 88 26.92 1.49 15.23
CA MET A 88 26.74 1.46 16.68
C MET A 88 26.66 2.89 17.24
N GLY A 89 25.71 3.15 18.12
CA GLY A 89 25.47 4.46 18.71
C GLY A 89 26.44 4.81 19.82
N ILE A 90 26.80 3.85 20.68
CA ILE A 90 27.67 4.07 21.84
C ILE A 90 29.12 3.82 21.45
N THR A 91 29.40 2.65 20.88
CA THR A 91 30.76 2.23 20.52
C THR A 91 31.21 2.74 19.15
N GLY A 92 30.29 3.16 18.29
CA GLY A 92 30.62 3.61 16.94
C GLY A 92 31.30 4.98 16.89
N THR A 93 32.33 5.07 16.06
CA THR A 93 33.03 6.32 15.72
C THR A 93 32.11 7.28 14.96
N ASP A 94 32.36 8.59 15.05
CA ASP A 94 31.57 9.60 14.33
C ASP A 94 31.57 9.36 12.82
N VAL A 95 32.72 8.92 12.28
CA VAL A 95 32.84 8.55 10.86
C VAL A 95 31.93 7.37 10.49
N SER A 96 31.83 6.34 11.33
CA SER A 96 30.92 5.21 11.08
C SER A 96 29.45 5.63 11.12
N LYS A 97 29.08 6.52 12.03
CA LYS A 97 27.72 7.06 12.16
C LYS A 97 27.34 7.91 10.95
N GLU A 98 28.22 8.80 10.51
CA GLU A 98 28.02 9.62 9.30
C GLU A 98 27.94 8.78 8.01
N ALA A 99 28.63 7.65 7.96
CA ALA A 99 28.60 6.74 6.81
C ALA A 99 27.36 5.84 6.76
N SER A 100 26.62 5.70 7.87
CA SER A 100 25.48 4.80 8.02
C SER A 100 24.12 5.43 7.69
N ASP A 101 23.14 4.61 7.33
CA ASP A 101 21.74 5.03 7.10
C ASP A 101 20.91 4.95 8.38
N MET A 102 21.33 4.14 9.36
CA MET A 102 20.66 3.92 10.64
C MET A 102 21.67 3.75 11.77
N ILE A 103 21.41 4.38 12.91
CA ILE A 103 22.25 4.33 14.11
C ILE A 103 21.52 3.57 15.23
N LEU A 104 22.16 2.53 15.76
CA LEU A 104 21.67 1.74 16.89
C LEU A 104 22.04 2.42 18.20
N THR A 105 21.14 3.28 18.71
CA THR A 105 21.40 4.07 19.93
C THR A 105 21.68 3.24 21.19
N ASP A 106 21.37 1.94 21.18
CA ASP A 106 21.51 1.00 22.29
C ASP A 106 22.58 -0.09 22.04
N ASP A 107 23.28 -0.05 20.91
CA ASP A 107 24.27 -1.05 20.46
C ASP A 107 23.73 -2.51 20.46
N ASN A 108 22.42 -2.69 20.31
CA ASN A 108 21.77 -3.99 20.41
C ASN A 108 21.38 -4.57 19.04
N PHE A 109 21.92 -5.75 18.70
CA PHE A 109 21.54 -6.47 17.47
C PHE A 109 20.05 -6.85 17.42
N ALA A 110 19.36 -7.02 18.56
CA ALA A 110 17.92 -7.27 18.60
C ALA A 110 17.11 -6.11 17.99
N THR A 111 17.62 -4.88 18.09
CA THR A 111 16.99 -3.68 17.51
C THR A 111 16.96 -3.75 15.98
N ILE A 112 17.96 -4.39 15.35
CA ILE A 112 17.97 -4.65 13.90
C ILE A 112 16.80 -5.57 13.52
N VAL A 113 16.54 -6.63 14.29
CA VAL A 113 15.43 -7.55 14.02
C VAL A 113 14.09 -6.83 14.14
N GLN A 114 13.93 -5.96 15.13
CA GLN A 114 12.73 -5.15 15.29
C GLN A 114 12.57 -4.12 14.16
N ALA A 115 13.66 -3.48 13.73
CA ALA A 115 13.65 -2.56 12.59
C ALA A 115 13.26 -3.27 11.28
N ILE A 116 13.75 -4.49 11.05
CA ILE A 116 13.34 -5.31 9.90
C ILE A 116 11.84 -5.62 9.97
N LYS A 117 11.31 -5.96 11.15
CA LYS A 117 9.89 -6.22 11.35
C LYS A 117 9.06 -4.98 11.00
N GLU A 118 9.41 -3.81 11.54
CA GLU A 118 8.70 -2.56 11.25
C GLU A 118 8.80 -2.17 9.78
N GLY A 119 9.96 -2.32 9.14
CA GLY A 119 10.14 -2.07 7.72
C GLY A 119 9.24 -2.95 6.85
N ARG A 120 9.08 -4.24 7.20
CA ARG A 120 8.16 -5.15 6.52
C ARG A 120 6.69 -4.73 6.71
N VAL A 121 6.30 -4.31 7.92
CA VAL A 121 4.95 -3.81 8.21
C VAL A 121 4.65 -2.57 7.37
N ILE A 122 5.56 -1.60 7.36
CA ILE A 122 5.45 -0.39 6.54
C ILE A 122 5.29 -0.78 5.08
N TYR A 123 6.15 -1.66 4.54
CA TYR A 123 6.07 -2.05 3.13
C TYR A 123 4.74 -2.74 2.74
N ASP A 124 4.19 -3.59 3.61
CA ASP A 124 2.88 -4.21 3.36
C ASP A 124 1.72 -3.21 3.44
N ASN A 125 1.78 -2.29 4.40
CA ASN A 125 0.83 -1.19 4.48
C ASN A 125 0.95 -0.26 3.27
N LEU A 126 2.19 -0.05 2.76
CA LEU A 126 2.44 0.76 1.58
C LEU A 126 1.71 0.18 0.35
N LYS A 127 1.78 -1.14 0.16
CA LYS A 127 1.02 -1.80 -0.91
C LYS A 127 -0.48 -1.61 -0.75
N LYS A 128 -1.03 -1.76 0.46
CA LYS A 128 -2.48 -1.66 0.72
C LYS A 128 -3.01 -0.28 0.36
N PHE A 129 -2.36 0.80 0.82
CA PHE A 129 -2.84 2.14 0.48
C PHE A 129 -2.66 2.48 -1.01
N ILE A 130 -1.57 2.03 -1.66
CA ILE A 130 -1.38 2.24 -3.11
C ILE A 130 -2.49 1.55 -3.91
N LEU A 131 -2.82 0.30 -3.58
CA LEU A 131 -3.88 -0.43 -4.27
C LEU A 131 -5.24 0.25 -4.08
N PHE A 132 -5.51 0.75 -2.87
CA PHE A 132 -6.71 1.50 -2.55
C PHE A 132 -6.83 2.78 -3.38
N LEU A 133 -5.82 3.66 -3.33
CA LEU A 133 -5.83 4.93 -4.05
C LEU A 133 -5.94 4.72 -5.56
N LEU A 134 -5.18 3.76 -6.12
CA LEU A 134 -5.26 3.48 -7.56
C LEU A 134 -6.63 2.92 -7.96
N SER A 135 -7.28 2.11 -7.13
CA SER A 135 -8.65 1.61 -7.40
C SER A 135 -9.65 2.78 -7.44
N CYS A 136 -9.54 3.71 -6.50
CA CYS A 136 -10.41 4.90 -6.43
C CYS A 136 -10.18 5.82 -7.64
N ASN A 137 -8.92 6.11 -7.98
CA ASN A 137 -8.57 6.96 -9.13
C ASN A 137 -9.03 6.34 -10.45
N ILE A 138 -8.90 5.02 -10.62
CA ILE A 138 -9.43 4.33 -11.80
C ILE A 138 -10.94 4.50 -11.88
N SER A 139 -11.66 4.43 -10.75
CA SER A 139 -13.10 4.61 -10.75
C SER A 139 -13.54 6.03 -11.14
N GLU A 140 -12.80 7.05 -10.70
CA GLU A 140 -13.04 8.44 -11.08
C GLU A 140 -12.79 8.65 -12.59
N VAL A 141 -11.66 8.16 -13.08
CA VAL A 141 -11.29 8.28 -14.51
C VAL A 141 -12.31 7.55 -15.39
N LEU A 142 -12.72 6.33 -15.01
CA LEU A 142 -13.71 5.58 -15.77
C LEU A 142 -15.09 6.23 -15.73
N LEU A 143 -15.53 6.74 -14.57
CA LEU A 143 -16.79 7.48 -14.44
C LEU A 143 -16.79 8.68 -15.39
N MET A 144 -15.76 9.53 -15.30
CA MET A 144 -15.61 10.71 -16.17
C MET A 144 -15.58 10.32 -17.65
N PHE A 145 -14.77 9.33 -18.02
CA PHE A 145 -14.62 8.90 -19.40
C PHE A 145 -15.94 8.36 -19.97
N ILE A 146 -16.62 7.47 -19.25
CA ILE A 146 -17.87 6.86 -19.71
C ILE A 146 -18.98 7.91 -19.78
N SER A 147 -19.10 8.77 -18.77
CA SER A 147 -20.10 9.84 -18.73
C SER A 147 -19.90 10.86 -19.85
N ILE A 148 -18.66 11.23 -20.19
CA ILE A 148 -18.39 12.21 -21.25
C ILE A 148 -18.56 11.59 -22.64
N VAL A 149 -17.97 10.42 -22.89
CA VAL A 149 -17.94 9.81 -24.23
C VAL A 149 -19.28 9.19 -24.59
N PHE A 150 -19.92 8.49 -23.66
CA PHE A 150 -21.14 7.71 -23.91
C PHE A 150 -22.39 8.33 -23.29
N GLY A 151 -22.25 9.37 -22.45
CA GLY A 151 -23.36 9.91 -21.67
C GLY A 151 -24.55 10.34 -22.51
N SER A 152 -24.31 11.18 -23.53
CA SER A 152 -25.36 11.68 -24.42
C SER A 152 -26.10 10.54 -25.14
N PHE A 153 -25.36 9.54 -25.63
CA PHE A 153 -25.95 8.36 -26.28
C PHE A 153 -26.83 7.55 -25.31
N ILE A 154 -26.33 7.28 -24.10
CA ILE A 154 -27.03 6.49 -23.08
C ILE A 154 -28.27 7.23 -22.56
N PHE A 155 -28.18 8.54 -22.30
CA PHE A 155 -29.34 9.33 -21.87
C PHE A 155 -30.45 9.31 -22.92
N ARG A 156 -30.10 9.48 -24.20
CA ARG A 156 -31.08 9.36 -25.31
C ARG A 156 -31.73 7.98 -25.34
N LEU A 157 -30.97 6.91 -25.11
CA LEU A 157 -31.49 5.54 -25.09
C LEU A 157 -32.48 5.30 -23.94
N ILE A 158 -32.22 5.93 -22.78
CA ILE A 158 -33.05 5.79 -21.56
C ILE A 158 -34.23 6.78 -21.57
N GLY A 159 -34.32 7.66 -22.57
CA GLY A 159 -35.39 8.64 -22.71
C GLY A 159 -35.26 9.84 -21.76
N VAL A 160 -34.04 10.14 -21.32
CA VAL A 160 -33.71 11.31 -20.51
C VAL A 160 -33.15 12.40 -21.43
N ASP A 161 -33.53 13.66 -21.20
CA ASP A 161 -33.04 14.79 -22.00
C ASP A 161 -31.50 14.86 -21.96
N PRO A 162 -30.80 14.78 -23.10
CA PRO A 162 -29.35 14.91 -23.18
C PRO A 162 -28.81 16.24 -22.66
N LEU A 163 -29.66 17.27 -22.45
CA LEU A 163 -29.24 18.51 -21.81
C LEU A 163 -28.66 18.26 -20.39
N LEU A 164 -28.99 17.14 -19.76
CA LEU A 164 -28.43 16.68 -18.47
C LEU A 164 -27.04 16.02 -18.58
N ALA A 165 -26.45 15.90 -19.79
CA ALA A 165 -25.12 15.34 -20.02
C ALA A 165 -23.98 16.27 -19.56
N TYR A 166 -24.07 16.76 -18.32
CA TYR A 166 -23.05 17.55 -17.65
C TYR A 166 -21.93 16.66 -17.10
N LEU A 167 -20.78 17.28 -16.77
CA LEU A 167 -19.68 16.57 -16.11
C LEU A 167 -20.23 15.92 -14.82
N PRO A 168 -20.08 14.59 -14.61
CA PRO A 168 -20.63 13.93 -13.43
C PRO A 168 -20.05 14.50 -12.14
N LEU A 169 -18.82 15.02 -12.19
CA LEU A 169 -18.09 15.61 -11.08
C LEU A 169 -17.38 16.89 -11.53
N LEU A 170 -17.32 17.87 -10.62
CA LEU A 170 -16.54 19.09 -10.82
C LEU A 170 -15.07 18.88 -10.40
N PRO A 171 -14.12 19.63 -10.98
CA PRO A 171 -12.71 19.56 -10.57
C PRO A 171 -12.48 19.78 -9.07
N VAL A 172 -13.23 20.70 -8.45
CA VAL A 172 -13.14 20.97 -7.00
C VAL A 172 -13.58 19.76 -6.16
N GLN A 173 -14.58 19.01 -6.63
CA GLN A 173 -15.06 17.79 -5.98
C GLN A 173 -14.03 16.66 -6.14
N ILE A 174 -13.42 16.52 -7.32
CA ILE A 174 -12.34 15.56 -7.57
C ILE A 174 -11.13 15.85 -6.67
N LEU A 175 -10.73 17.12 -6.55
CA LEU A 175 -9.62 17.53 -5.66
C LEU A 175 -9.94 17.22 -4.20
N TRP A 176 -11.18 17.48 -3.77
CA TRP A 176 -11.62 17.14 -2.43
C TRP A 176 -11.54 15.63 -2.15
N MET A 177 -11.96 14.80 -3.11
CA MET A 177 -11.90 13.35 -2.94
C MET A 177 -10.48 12.86 -2.79
N ASN A 178 -9.62 13.23 -3.74
CA ASN A 178 -8.23 12.80 -3.78
C ASN A 178 -7.41 13.27 -2.58
N LEU A 179 -7.68 14.47 -2.06
CA LEU A 179 -6.88 15.04 -0.97
C LEU A 179 -7.42 14.67 0.42
N ILE A 180 -8.73 14.75 0.61
CA ILE A 180 -9.34 14.66 1.94
C ILE A 180 -10.02 13.32 2.13
N THR A 181 -11.02 12.97 1.30
CA THR A 181 -11.84 11.78 1.58
C THR A 181 -11.06 10.49 1.44
N ASP A 182 -10.19 10.39 0.44
CA ASP A 182 -9.35 9.22 0.19
C ASP A 182 -8.01 9.30 0.93
N GLY A 183 -7.48 10.52 1.11
CA GLY A 183 -6.24 10.75 1.83
C GLY A 183 -6.29 10.26 3.28
N LEU A 184 -7.38 10.54 4.00
CA LEU A 184 -7.52 10.15 5.41
C LEU A 184 -7.55 8.61 5.60
N PRO A 185 -8.37 7.82 4.88
CA PRO A 185 -8.28 6.36 4.87
C PRO A 185 -6.92 5.83 4.40
N ALA A 186 -6.30 6.42 3.39
CA ALA A 186 -4.99 5.98 2.91
C ALA A 186 -3.90 6.11 3.98
N LEU A 187 -3.87 7.23 4.71
CA LEU A 187 -2.98 7.43 5.85
C LEU A 187 -3.25 6.41 6.96
N ALA A 188 -4.53 6.13 7.24
CA ALA A 188 -4.92 5.16 8.24
C ALA A 188 -4.57 3.70 7.86
N LEU A 189 -4.56 3.37 6.56
CA LEU A 189 -4.05 2.10 6.04
C LEU A 189 -2.52 2.00 6.18
N GLY A 190 -1.81 3.13 6.17
CA GLY A 190 -0.36 3.21 6.41
C GLY A 190 0.07 2.72 7.79
N VAL A 191 -0.80 2.87 8.80
CA VAL A 191 -0.55 2.49 10.21
C VAL A 191 -1.33 1.24 10.63
N ASN A 192 -1.70 0.41 9.67
CA ASN A 192 -2.45 -0.81 9.94
C ASN A 192 -1.58 -1.83 10.72
N PRO A 193 -2.14 -2.60 11.67
CA PRO A 193 -1.36 -3.54 12.47
C PRO A 193 -0.68 -4.64 11.63
N ALA A 194 0.46 -5.11 12.12
CA ALA A 194 1.25 -6.17 11.51
C ALA A 194 0.44 -7.47 11.32
N GLU A 195 0.68 -8.15 10.19
CA GLU A 195 0.17 -9.51 10.00
C GLU A 195 0.96 -10.51 10.88
N PRO A 196 0.31 -11.53 11.48
CA PRO A 196 0.99 -12.43 12.42
C PRO A 196 2.21 -13.17 11.83
N ASP A 197 2.20 -13.41 10.52
CA ASP A 197 3.23 -14.14 9.78
C ASP A 197 4.30 -13.22 9.14
N ILE A 198 4.35 -11.93 9.51
CA ILE A 198 5.25 -10.94 8.90
C ILE A 198 6.73 -11.34 8.93
N MET A 199 7.18 -11.99 10.00
CA MET A 199 8.57 -12.47 10.15
C MET A 199 8.80 -13.88 9.61
N GLU A 200 7.75 -14.67 9.40
CA GLU A 200 7.84 -16.03 8.85
C GLU A 200 7.97 -16.02 7.33
N ARG A 201 7.52 -14.95 6.67
CA ARG A 201 7.63 -14.77 5.23
C ARG A 201 9.09 -14.55 4.79
N LYS A 202 9.44 -15.10 3.63
CA LYS A 202 10.74 -14.85 2.98
C LYS A 202 10.90 -13.36 2.67
N ALA A 203 12.14 -12.86 2.67
CA ALA A 203 12.44 -11.50 2.25
C ALA A 203 11.93 -11.24 0.82
N THR A 204 11.40 -10.03 0.59
CA THR A 204 10.97 -9.59 -0.75
C THR A 204 12.19 -9.53 -1.66
N LYS A 205 12.06 -10.07 -2.88
CA LYS A 205 13.17 -10.05 -3.85
C LYS A 205 13.37 -8.63 -4.36
N ARG A 206 14.62 -8.24 -4.65
CA ARG A 206 14.96 -6.90 -5.14
C ARG A 206 14.18 -6.49 -6.39
N ARG A 207 13.91 -7.44 -7.29
CA ARG A 207 13.19 -7.21 -8.56
C ARG A 207 11.67 -7.38 -8.46
N GLU A 208 11.15 -7.65 -7.27
CA GLU A 208 9.71 -7.80 -7.09
C GLU A 208 9.03 -6.43 -7.17
N ARG A 209 8.14 -6.27 -8.16
CA ARG A 209 7.39 -5.03 -8.34
C ARG A 209 6.33 -4.89 -7.24
N ILE A 210 6.22 -3.70 -6.65
CA ILE A 210 5.11 -3.35 -5.74
C ILE A 210 3.76 -3.63 -6.42
N LEU A 211 3.62 -3.26 -7.69
CA LEU A 211 2.46 -3.57 -8.54
C LEU A 211 2.76 -4.78 -9.44
N SER A 212 2.47 -5.98 -8.92
CA SER A 212 2.48 -7.20 -9.73
C SER A 212 1.32 -7.20 -10.74
N LYS A 213 1.38 -8.03 -11.78
CA LYS A 213 0.29 -8.16 -12.78
C LYS A 213 -1.06 -8.48 -12.12
N ASN A 214 -1.05 -9.31 -11.08
CA ASN A 214 -2.26 -9.67 -10.33
C ASN A 214 -2.83 -8.48 -9.56
N ARG A 215 -1.96 -7.66 -8.96
CA ARG A 215 -2.34 -6.42 -8.27
C ARG A 215 -2.87 -5.36 -9.23
N LEU A 216 -2.26 -5.23 -10.42
CA LEU A 216 -2.76 -4.33 -11.46
C LEU A 216 -4.16 -4.76 -11.94
N TRP A 217 -4.36 -6.06 -12.17
CA TRP A 217 -5.69 -6.58 -12.49
C TRP A 217 -6.69 -6.30 -11.36
N GLN A 218 -6.24 -6.45 -10.10
CA GLN A 218 -7.04 -6.13 -8.93
C GLN A 218 -7.54 -4.68 -8.93
N ILE A 219 -6.65 -3.72 -9.18
CA ILE A 219 -6.99 -2.30 -9.30
C ILE A 219 -8.05 -2.09 -10.39
N ILE A 220 -7.86 -2.67 -11.57
CA ILE A 220 -8.75 -2.45 -12.72
C ILE A 220 -10.17 -2.97 -12.42
N TRP A 221 -10.31 -4.22 -11.96
CA TRP A 221 -11.66 -4.77 -11.76
C TRP A 221 -12.36 -4.13 -10.55
N GLN A 222 -11.62 -3.78 -9.48
CA GLN A 222 -12.22 -3.10 -8.34
C GLN A 222 -12.65 -1.70 -8.74
N GLY A 223 -11.80 -0.93 -9.42
CA GLY A 223 -12.16 0.39 -9.94
C GLY A 223 -13.38 0.33 -10.87
N LEU A 224 -13.47 -0.67 -11.74
CA LEU A 224 -14.66 -0.91 -12.57
C LEU A 224 -15.92 -1.13 -11.72
N MET A 225 -15.85 -1.93 -10.65
CA MET A 225 -16.98 -2.17 -9.75
C MET A 225 -17.44 -0.89 -9.04
N LEU A 226 -16.50 -0.09 -8.53
CA LEU A 226 -16.83 1.21 -7.92
C LEU A 226 -17.50 2.15 -8.94
N THR A 227 -16.99 2.14 -10.19
CA THR A 227 -17.54 2.94 -11.30
C THR A 227 -19.00 2.57 -11.57
N LEU A 228 -19.35 1.28 -11.54
CA LEU A 228 -20.72 0.83 -11.81
C LEU A 228 -21.74 1.42 -10.81
N GLY A 229 -21.37 1.53 -9.53
CA GLY A 229 -22.22 2.16 -8.51
C GLY A 229 -22.48 3.64 -8.81
N ALA A 230 -21.43 4.38 -9.17
CA ALA A 230 -21.54 5.79 -9.51
C ALA A 230 -22.25 6.03 -10.86
N LEU A 231 -22.01 5.20 -11.88
CA LEU A 231 -22.70 5.26 -13.17
C LEU A 231 -24.19 4.95 -13.05
N PHE A 232 -24.56 4.01 -12.16
CA PHE A 232 -25.96 3.76 -11.86
C PHE A 232 -26.65 5.04 -11.37
N MET A 233 -26.03 5.74 -10.41
CA MET A 233 -26.55 7.01 -9.91
C MET A 233 -26.54 8.10 -10.98
N TYR A 234 -25.51 8.17 -11.82
CA TYR A 234 -25.41 9.15 -12.91
C TYR A 234 -26.50 8.96 -13.99
N PHE A 235 -26.74 7.73 -14.44
CA PHE A 235 -27.71 7.49 -15.53
C PHE A 235 -29.15 7.34 -15.06
N ILE A 236 -29.37 6.73 -13.89
CA ILE A 236 -30.72 6.41 -13.39
C ILE A 236 -31.23 7.46 -12.42
N GLY A 237 -30.34 8.19 -11.72
CA GLY A 237 -30.68 9.24 -10.78
C GLY A 237 -31.68 10.28 -11.32
N PRO A 238 -31.53 10.83 -12.54
CA PRO A 238 -32.45 11.83 -13.07
C PRO A 238 -33.89 11.34 -13.18
N LYS A 239 -34.09 10.03 -13.40
CA LYS A 239 -35.42 9.40 -13.47
C LYS A 239 -36.01 9.11 -12.08
N LEU A 240 -35.16 8.91 -11.09
CA LEU A 240 -35.58 8.62 -9.71
C LEU A 240 -35.93 9.89 -8.92
N PHE A 241 -35.32 11.02 -9.27
CA PHE A 241 -35.42 12.27 -8.49
C PHE A 241 -36.29 13.35 -9.15
N SER A 242 -36.81 13.08 -10.36
CA SER A 242 -37.63 14.01 -11.14
C SER A 242 -38.87 14.45 -10.37
N THR A 243 -38.77 15.56 -9.64
CA THR A 243 -39.90 16.05 -8.85
C THR A 243 -40.17 17.56 -8.92
N HIS A 244 -39.27 18.48 -9.31
CA HIS A 244 -39.61 19.86 -9.77
C HIS A 244 -38.37 20.72 -10.12
N SER A 245 -38.49 21.55 -11.18
CA SER A 245 -37.57 22.62 -11.63
C SER A 245 -36.15 22.20 -12.05
N LEU A 246 -35.85 22.35 -13.36
CA LEU A 246 -34.64 21.85 -14.02
C LEU A 246 -33.31 22.23 -13.35
N ALA A 247 -33.18 23.42 -12.76
CA ALA A 247 -31.91 23.93 -12.22
C ALA A 247 -31.61 23.50 -10.77
N HIS A 248 -32.64 23.29 -9.94
CA HIS A 248 -32.43 22.77 -8.58
C HIS A 248 -32.16 21.26 -8.62
N ASP A 249 -32.79 20.57 -9.59
CA ASP A 249 -32.61 19.14 -9.82
C ASP A 249 -31.18 18.79 -10.26
N THR A 250 -30.47 19.69 -10.97
CA THR A 250 -29.07 19.46 -11.40
C THR A 250 -28.07 19.46 -10.26
N ASP A 251 -28.15 20.43 -9.33
CA ASP A 251 -27.20 20.51 -8.21
C ASP A 251 -27.38 19.32 -7.25
N ILE A 252 -28.63 18.94 -6.99
CA ILE A 252 -28.95 17.74 -6.21
C ILE A 252 -28.39 16.50 -6.89
N PHE A 253 -28.58 16.36 -8.20
CA PHE A 253 -28.07 15.24 -8.98
C PHE A 253 -26.53 15.13 -8.90
N HIS A 254 -25.79 16.21 -9.14
CA HIS A 254 -24.33 16.22 -9.03
C HIS A 254 -23.87 15.88 -7.61
N THR A 255 -24.56 16.41 -6.59
CA THR A 255 -24.26 16.09 -5.20
C THR A 255 -24.51 14.61 -4.90
N CYS A 256 -25.55 14.00 -5.47
CA CYS A 256 -25.82 12.57 -5.32
C CYS A 256 -24.73 11.71 -5.96
N VAL A 257 -24.27 12.04 -7.17
CA VAL A 257 -23.18 11.31 -7.85
C VAL A 257 -21.87 11.45 -7.08
N PHE A 258 -21.51 12.68 -6.69
CA PHE A 258 -20.35 12.98 -5.86
C PHE A 258 -20.37 12.21 -4.54
N THR A 259 -21.47 12.29 -3.79
CA THR A 259 -21.61 11.62 -2.49
C THR A 259 -21.63 10.10 -2.65
N THR A 260 -22.21 9.57 -3.72
CA THR A 260 -22.15 8.13 -4.02
C THR A 260 -20.72 7.67 -4.17
N LEU A 261 -19.89 8.38 -4.94
CA LEU A 261 -18.51 7.98 -5.14
C LEU A 261 -17.71 8.05 -3.84
N VAL A 262 -17.83 9.16 -3.08
CA VAL A 262 -17.20 9.32 -1.76
C VAL A 262 -17.56 8.18 -0.82
N ILE A 263 -18.85 7.91 -0.64
CA ILE A 263 -19.31 6.86 0.28
C ILE A 263 -18.85 5.47 -0.19
N THR A 264 -18.87 5.22 -1.50
CA THR A 264 -18.36 3.97 -2.09
C THR A 264 -16.87 3.78 -1.79
N GLN A 265 -16.04 4.82 -1.98
CA GLN A 265 -14.60 4.78 -1.74
C GLN A 265 -14.28 4.60 -0.24
N LEU A 266 -15.00 5.31 0.64
CA LEU A 266 -14.84 5.16 2.10
C LEU A 266 -15.13 3.73 2.56
N PHE A 267 -16.22 3.12 2.09
CA PHE A 267 -16.51 1.72 2.39
C PHE A 267 -15.55 0.75 1.69
N HIS A 268 -15.07 1.09 0.49
CA HIS A 268 -14.06 0.30 -0.21
C HIS A 268 -12.74 0.24 0.55
N SER A 269 -12.35 1.29 1.28
CA SER A 269 -11.14 1.29 2.12
C SER A 269 -11.12 0.13 3.14
N LEU A 270 -12.29 -0.33 3.60
CA LEU A 270 -12.42 -1.47 4.50
C LEU A 270 -11.99 -2.80 3.85
N ASN A 271 -12.10 -2.92 2.52
CA ASN A 271 -11.64 -4.10 1.77
C ASN A 271 -10.11 -4.24 1.72
N PHE A 272 -9.35 -3.16 1.95
CA PHE A 272 -7.88 -3.18 1.93
C PHE A 272 -7.25 -3.39 3.28
N ARG A 273 -8.07 -3.56 4.33
CA ARG A 273 -7.57 -3.81 5.67
C ARG A 273 -6.76 -5.10 5.76
N PHE A 274 -7.07 -6.10 4.93
CA PHE A 274 -6.32 -7.35 4.82
C PHE A 274 -5.98 -7.60 3.34
N GLU A 275 -4.75 -8.04 3.06
CA GLU A 275 -4.30 -8.22 1.66
C GLU A 275 -5.06 -9.35 0.95
N ASP A 276 -5.45 -10.38 1.72
CA ASP A 276 -6.00 -11.62 1.19
C ASP A 276 -7.26 -12.07 1.96
N ARG A 277 -7.88 -11.28 2.84
CA ARG A 277 -9.06 -11.71 3.60
C ARG A 277 -10.22 -10.73 3.46
N GLY A 278 -11.45 -11.24 3.53
CA GLY A 278 -12.63 -10.38 3.52
C GLY A 278 -12.84 -9.59 4.81
N ILE A 279 -13.68 -8.57 4.72
CA ILE A 279 -14.08 -7.62 5.76
C ILE A 279 -14.52 -8.34 7.05
N PHE A 280 -15.17 -9.50 6.94
CA PHE A 280 -15.74 -10.23 8.09
C PHE A 280 -14.78 -11.21 8.77
N ALA A 281 -13.57 -11.43 8.21
CA ALA A 281 -12.66 -12.46 8.72
C ALA A 281 -12.03 -12.13 10.08
N LYS A 282 -11.93 -10.85 10.46
CA LYS A 282 -11.51 -10.37 11.79
C LYS A 282 -12.11 -8.99 12.06
N GLY A 283 -12.73 -8.84 13.23
CA GLY A 283 -13.63 -7.74 13.62
C GLY A 283 -13.35 -6.38 12.98
N ILE A 284 -14.41 -5.77 12.43
CA ILE A 284 -14.46 -4.49 11.71
C ILE A 284 -13.78 -3.33 12.47
N PHE A 285 -13.63 -3.47 13.80
CA PHE A 285 -13.09 -2.45 14.69
C PHE A 285 -11.59 -2.48 15.01
N ALA A 286 -10.79 -3.42 14.49
CA ALA A 286 -9.40 -3.55 14.98
C ALA A 286 -8.42 -2.47 14.48
N ASN A 287 -8.64 -1.84 13.32
CA ASN A 287 -7.88 -0.64 12.94
C ASN A 287 -8.68 0.60 13.37
N LYS A 288 -8.36 1.13 14.54
CA LYS A 288 -9.04 2.30 15.10
C LYS A 288 -8.86 3.54 14.23
N PHE A 289 -7.65 3.75 13.68
CA PHE A 289 -7.37 4.89 12.81
C PHE A 289 -8.19 4.88 11.53
N LEU A 290 -8.40 3.70 10.93
CA LEU A 290 -9.22 3.58 9.72
C LEU A 290 -10.69 3.87 10.00
N ASN A 291 -11.21 3.41 11.14
CA ASN A 291 -12.58 3.72 11.51
C ASN A 291 -12.76 5.21 11.83
N ILE A 292 -11.79 5.82 12.51
CA ILE A 292 -11.80 7.27 12.79
C ILE A 292 -11.74 8.07 11.50
N SER A 293 -10.87 7.69 10.54
CA SER A 293 -10.77 8.39 9.27
C SER A 293 -12.03 8.30 8.45
N ILE A 294 -12.69 7.13 8.40
CA ILE A 294 -13.99 6.97 7.72
C ILE A 294 -15.05 7.87 8.37
N ILE A 295 -15.18 7.84 9.70
CA ILE A 295 -16.17 8.68 10.41
C ILE A 295 -15.88 10.16 10.14
N LEU A 296 -14.63 10.59 10.25
CA LEU A 296 -14.23 11.97 9.98
C LEU A 296 -14.54 12.37 8.53
N SER A 297 -14.21 11.53 7.55
CA SER A 297 -14.52 11.80 6.14
C SER A 297 -16.03 11.89 5.89
N ILE A 298 -16.85 11.06 6.54
CA ILE A 298 -18.32 11.16 6.46
C ILE A 298 -18.79 12.50 7.05
N LEU A 299 -18.28 12.91 8.22
CA LEU A 299 -18.66 14.18 8.84
C LEU A 299 -18.27 15.37 7.95
N LEU A 300 -17.09 15.33 7.34
CA LEU A 300 -16.66 16.37 6.42
C LEU A 300 -17.50 16.39 5.13
N GLN A 301 -17.89 15.22 4.61
CA GLN A 301 -18.82 15.13 3.48
C GLN A 301 -20.19 15.73 3.84
N LEU A 302 -20.73 15.43 5.01
CA LEU A 302 -21.98 16.03 5.50
C LEU A 302 -21.85 17.55 5.65
N ALA A 303 -20.70 18.05 6.12
CA ALA A 303 -20.46 19.48 6.21
C ALA A 303 -20.52 20.16 4.83
N ILE A 304 -19.94 19.55 3.79
CA ILE A 304 -20.02 20.08 2.42
C ILE A 304 -21.45 20.05 1.88
N ILE A 305 -22.24 19.05 2.23
CA ILE A 305 -23.62 18.90 1.73
C ILE A 305 -24.60 19.83 2.47
N TYR A 306 -24.36 20.19 3.72
CA TYR A 306 -25.36 20.89 4.56
C TYR A 306 -24.94 22.27 5.07
N VAL A 307 -23.67 22.69 4.93
CA VAL A 307 -23.21 24.03 5.31
C VAL A 307 -23.28 24.97 4.10
N PRO A 308 -24.11 26.04 4.12
CA PRO A 308 -24.33 26.91 2.95
C PRO A 308 -23.05 27.54 2.37
N PHE A 309 -22.09 27.89 3.23
CA PHE A 309 -20.80 28.43 2.80
C PHE A 309 -20.01 27.41 1.97
N LEU A 310 -19.98 26.15 2.40
CA LEU A 310 -19.27 25.08 1.70
C LEU A 310 -20.02 24.66 0.42
N GLN A 311 -21.35 24.64 0.46
CA GLN A 311 -22.19 24.36 -0.71
C GLN A 311 -21.86 25.25 -1.91
N LYS A 312 -21.60 26.54 -1.66
CA LYS A 312 -21.21 27.50 -2.70
C LYS A 312 -19.84 27.22 -3.31
N ILE A 313 -18.90 26.67 -2.53
CA ILE A 313 -17.54 26.38 -2.99
C ILE A 313 -17.51 25.09 -3.80
N PHE A 314 -18.24 24.07 -3.34
CA PHE A 314 -18.23 22.72 -3.94
C PHE A 314 -19.38 22.47 -4.91
N SER A 315 -20.23 23.48 -5.14
CA SER A 315 -21.46 23.40 -5.92
C SER A 315 -22.31 22.19 -5.53
N THR A 316 -22.62 22.10 -4.23
CA THR A 316 -23.45 21.02 -3.67
C THR A 316 -24.80 21.53 -3.18
N ALA A 317 -25.78 20.64 -3.12
CA ALA A 317 -27.13 20.90 -2.65
C ALA A 317 -27.54 19.92 -1.56
N SER A 318 -28.45 20.37 -0.69
CA SER A 318 -28.96 19.56 0.42
C SER A 318 -29.69 18.32 -0.09
N ILE A 319 -29.31 17.15 0.44
CA ILE A 319 -29.85 15.86 0.04
C ILE A 319 -30.96 15.41 1.01
N ASN A 320 -32.08 14.90 0.49
CA ASN A 320 -33.17 14.34 1.29
C ASN A 320 -32.93 12.86 1.67
N LEU A 321 -33.78 12.30 2.53
CA LEU A 321 -33.66 10.90 2.99
C LEU A 321 -33.81 9.86 1.85
N ASN A 322 -34.66 10.14 0.85
CA ASN A 322 -34.86 9.23 -0.28
C ASN A 322 -33.60 9.12 -1.14
N HIS A 323 -32.95 10.25 -1.42
CA HIS A 323 -31.69 10.29 -2.15
C HIS A 323 -30.59 9.55 -1.38
N TRP A 324 -30.52 9.72 -0.05
CA TRP A 324 -29.59 8.96 0.80
C TRP A 324 -29.79 7.45 0.71
N LEU A 325 -31.03 6.97 0.63
CA LEU A 325 -31.30 5.55 0.45
C LEU A 325 -30.67 5.01 -0.84
N PHE A 326 -30.85 5.71 -1.97
CA PHE A 326 -30.26 5.32 -3.26
C PHE A 326 -28.73 5.42 -3.26
N ILE A 327 -28.17 6.46 -2.64
CA ILE A 327 -26.72 6.61 -2.44
C ILE A 327 -26.18 5.39 -1.68
N LEU A 328 -26.76 5.06 -0.52
CA LEU A 328 -26.29 3.94 0.29
C LEU A 328 -26.40 2.59 -0.44
N ILE A 329 -27.52 2.34 -1.14
CA ILE A 329 -27.70 1.11 -1.92
C ILE A 329 -26.64 1.00 -3.03
N SER A 330 -26.48 2.07 -3.82
CA SER A 330 -25.52 2.09 -4.94
C SER A 330 -24.07 2.02 -4.48
N SER A 331 -23.74 2.55 -3.30
CA SER A 331 -22.40 2.48 -2.73
C SER A 331 -22.06 1.14 -2.08
N ILE A 332 -23.01 0.54 -1.35
CA ILE A 332 -22.75 -0.67 -0.56
C ILE A 332 -22.66 -1.91 -1.46
N ILE A 333 -23.49 -2.00 -2.51
CA ILE A 333 -23.52 -3.18 -3.40
C ILE A 333 -22.16 -3.49 -4.02
N PRO A 334 -21.46 -2.54 -4.68
CA PRO A 334 -20.12 -2.78 -5.23
C PRO A 334 -19.13 -3.23 -4.17
N VAL A 335 -19.16 -2.63 -2.98
CA VAL A 335 -18.22 -2.93 -1.89
C VAL A 335 -18.42 -4.35 -1.37
N ILE A 336 -19.67 -4.78 -1.17
CA ILE A 336 -19.99 -6.15 -0.74
C ILE A 336 -19.60 -7.16 -1.81
N LEU A 337 -19.87 -6.86 -3.09
CA LEU A 337 -19.48 -7.73 -4.19
C LEU A 337 -17.96 -7.87 -4.27
N ILE A 338 -17.23 -6.76 -4.08
CA ILE A 338 -15.77 -6.78 -4.03
C ILE A 338 -15.29 -7.68 -2.89
N ASN A 339 -15.87 -7.53 -1.70
CA ASN A 339 -15.55 -8.35 -0.54
C ASN A 339 -15.76 -9.84 -0.81
N ALA A 340 -16.95 -10.21 -1.33
CA ALA A 340 -17.30 -11.59 -1.61
C ALA A 340 -16.34 -12.24 -2.61
N LEU A 341 -15.96 -11.52 -3.67
CA LEU A 341 -14.99 -12.00 -4.66
C LEU A 341 -13.59 -12.17 -4.06
N ASN A 342 -13.16 -11.25 -3.18
CA ASN A 342 -11.89 -11.38 -2.48
C ASN A 342 -11.87 -12.60 -1.55
N GLU A 343 -12.95 -12.85 -0.79
CA GLU A 343 -13.08 -14.03 0.05
C GLU A 343 -13.03 -15.33 -0.77
N ILE A 344 -13.74 -15.40 -1.89
CA ILE A 344 -13.70 -16.58 -2.78
C ILE A 344 -12.27 -16.84 -3.28
N ARG A 345 -11.54 -15.81 -3.69
CA ARG A 345 -10.15 -15.93 -4.14
C ARG A 345 -9.24 -16.45 -3.02
N TYR A 346 -9.42 -15.94 -1.80
CA TYR A 346 -8.69 -16.41 -0.63
C TYR A 346 -8.90 -17.90 -0.35
N PHE A 347 -10.15 -18.34 -0.31
CA PHE A 347 -10.48 -19.75 -0.06
C PHE A 347 -9.90 -20.68 -1.13
N LYS A 348 -9.91 -20.27 -2.40
CA LYS A 348 -9.28 -21.02 -3.49
C LYS A 348 -7.76 -21.13 -3.31
N LYS A 349 -7.09 -20.03 -2.93
CA LYS A 349 -5.63 -20.01 -2.67
C LYS A 349 -5.28 -20.95 -1.51
N ARG A 350 -6.02 -20.87 -0.39
CA ARG A 350 -5.81 -21.76 0.78
C ARG A 350 -6.05 -23.24 0.47
N LYS A 351 -7.07 -23.58 -0.30
CA LYS A 351 -7.31 -24.98 -0.74
C LYS A 351 -6.17 -25.52 -1.62
N LYS A 352 -5.52 -24.66 -2.43
CA LYS A 352 -4.37 -25.05 -3.24
C LYS A 352 -3.13 -25.34 -2.39
N TYR A 353 -2.88 -24.55 -1.34
CA TYR A 353 -1.76 -24.78 -0.41
C TYR A 353 -1.98 -25.92 0.58
N ARG A 354 -3.22 -26.36 0.82
CA ARG A 354 -3.52 -27.57 1.62
C ARG A 354 -3.44 -28.88 0.84
N LYS A 355 -3.31 -28.81 -0.49
CA LYS A 355 -3.17 -29.97 -1.38
C LYS A 355 -1.71 -30.25 -1.80
N ILE A 356 -0.79 -29.42 -1.33
CA ILE A 356 0.66 -29.58 -1.40
C ILE A 356 1.10 -29.86 0.04
#